data_AF-A0A2D9C9W7-F1
#
_entry.id   AF-A0A2D9C9W7-F1
#
_cell.length_a   1.000
_cell.length_b   1.000
_cell.length_c   1.000
_cell.angle_alpha   90.00
_cell.angle_beta   90.00
_cell.angle_gamma   90.00
#
_symmetry.space_group_name_H-M   'P 1'
#
loop_
_entity.id
_entity.type
_entity.pdbx_description
1 polymer ?
#
loop_
_entity_poly.entity_id
_entity_poly.type
_entity_poly.pdbx_seq_one_letter_code
_entity_poly.pdbx_strand_id
1 'polypeptide(L)'
;MLNSRNTKRAPLLYFDEEQGVNRPLRYARNQKSPFEDEQDDNAILEPIVFEDGFLSVPKNNPVLQKFLNLHPGIGKIYEEVNTEKDASKEVASLDSQLDAEIAAKELEIDMIENIARLLMGSTVDKLTSSELRRDVRLYARQNPVEFLEMIDDPMVRLQGLAKKALDSKILTLRNGDRDVFFNLKNNKKKMITVPFDETPASAVSAFLQSDEGVEIMKMLEKKVN
;
A
#
# COMPACT_ATOMS: atom_id res chain seq x y z
N MET A 1 9.15 -17.56 26.38
CA MET A 1 9.65 -18.93 26.61
C MET A 1 8.83 -19.87 25.74
N LEU A 2 9.49 -20.71 24.94
CA LEU A 2 8.82 -21.64 24.02
C LEU A 2 8.65 -23.00 24.69
N ASN A 3 7.56 -23.70 24.37
CA ASN A 3 7.31 -25.03 24.90
C ASN A 3 8.35 -26.02 24.34
N SER A 4 9.10 -26.67 25.23
CA SER A 4 10.14 -27.63 24.86
C SER A 4 9.67 -29.08 24.86
N ARG A 5 8.42 -29.38 25.24
CA ARG A 5 7.89 -30.75 25.27
C ARG A 5 6.39 -30.79 24.99
N ASN A 6 5.97 -31.80 24.26
CA ASN A 6 4.57 -32.15 24.09
C ASN A 6 3.85 -32.37 25.43
N THR A 7 2.72 -31.69 25.63
CA THR A 7 1.85 -31.92 26.79
C THR A 7 0.40 -31.87 26.36
N LYS A 8 -0.51 -32.43 27.16
CA LYS A 8 -1.96 -32.35 26.87
C LYS A 8 -2.49 -30.93 26.71
N ARG A 9 -1.85 -29.94 27.34
CA ARG A 9 -2.23 -28.51 27.27
C ARG A 9 -1.55 -27.75 26.12
N ALA A 10 -0.41 -28.25 25.65
CA ALA A 10 0.35 -27.68 24.56
C ALA A 10 0.83 -28.83 23.66
N PRO A 11 -0.02 -29.27 22.71
CA PRO A 11 0.31 -30.37 21.83
C PRO A 11 1.44 -29.96 20.88
N LEU A 12 2.57 -30.65 20.97
CA LEU A 12 3.71 -30.51 20.07
C LEU A 12 3.86 -31.80 19.27
N LEU A 13 3.03 -31.93 18.24
CA LEU A 13 3.03 -33.07 17.33
C LEU A 13 3.52 -32.61 15.96
N TYR A 14 4.40 -33.37 15.36
CA TYR A 14 4.83 -33.22 13.97
C TYR A 14 4.31 -34.40 13.14
N PHE A 15 3.71 -34.12 11.99
CA PHE A 15 3.24 -35.16 11.09
C PHE A 15 4.40 -35.63 10.21
N ASP A 16 4.82 -36.88 10.40
CA ASP A 16 5.87 -37.51 9.61
C ASP A 16 5.24 -38.14 8.36
N GLU A 17 5.45 -37.53 7.19
CA GLU A 17 4.84 -37.96 5.92
C GLU A 17 5.34 -39.33 5.44
N GLU A 18 6.56 -39.72 5.82
CA GLU A 18 7.14 -41.01 5.40
C GLU A 18 6.52 -42.18 6.15
N GLN A 19 6.26 -41.98 7.45
CA GLN A 19 5.66 -43.00 8.32
C GLN A 19 4.14 -42.88 8.46
N GLY A 20 3.56 -41.75 8.04
CA GLY A 20 2.13 -41.45 8.15
C GLY A 20 1.64 -41.29 9.60
N VAL A 21 2.52 -40.93 10.53
CA VAL A 21 2.21 -40.85 11.98
C VAL A 21 2.54 -39.49 12.57
N ASN A 22 1.78 -39.10 13.60
CA ASN A 22 2.06 -37.90 14.39
C ASN A 22 3.07 -38.22 15.49
N ARG A 23 4.24 -37.61 15.41
CA ARG A 23 5.35 -37.84 16.33
C ARG A 23 5.43 -36.72 17.37
N PRO A 24 5.44 -37.07 18.66
CA PRO A 24 5.58 -36.08 19.72
C PRO A 24 7.00 -35.50 19.74
N LEU A 25 7.07 -34.17 19.81
CA LEU A 25 8.32 -33.43 19.88
C LEU A 25 8.72 -33.16 21.34
N ARG A 26 10.01 -33.32 21.62
CA ARG A 26 10.64 -33.03 22.90
C ARG A 26 12.07 -32.56 22.69
N TYR A 27 12.40 -31.36 23.16
CA TYR A 27 13.76 -30.85 23.16
C TYR A 27 14.51 -31.30 24.43
N ALA A 28 15.56 -32.09 24.24
CA ALA A 28 16.48 -32.49 25.30
C ALA A 28 17.93 -32.35 24.82
N ARG A 29 18.79 -31.70 25.60
CA ARG A 29 20.15 -31.32 25.17
C ARG A 29 21.06 -32.52 24.93
N ASN A 30 20.86 -33.61 25.67
CA ASN A 30 21.73 -34.80 25.65
C ASN A 30 21.29 -35.88 24.66
N GLN A 31 20.21 -35.64 23.91
CA GLN A 31 19.63 -36.60 22.99
C GLN A 31 20.08 -36.33 21.55
N LYS A 32 19.94 -37.30 20.64
CA LYS A 32 20.33 -37.16 19.23
C LYS A 32 19.20 -36.69 18.31
N SER A 33 17.96 -36.75 18.79
CA SER A 33 16.75 -36.47 18.01
C SER A 33 15.73 -35.66 18.80
N PRO A 34 14.94 -34.77 18.17
CA PRO A 34 13.85 -34.07 18.83
C PRO A 34 12.57 -34.90 18.99
N PHE A 35 12.52 -36.12 18.46
CA PHE A 35 11.36 -37.01 18.55
C PHE A 35 11.39 -37.81 19.85
N GLU A 36 10.31 -37.74 20.64
CA GLU A 36 10.26 -38.36 21.96
C GLU A 36 10.37 -39.89 21.93
N ASP A 37 9.92 -40.53 20.84
CA ASP A 37 10.02 -41.98 20.61
C ASP A 37 11.44 -42.48 20.31
N GLU A 38 12.36 -41.59 19.91
CA GLU A 38 13.76 -41.93 19.61
C GLU A 38 14.73 -41.58 20.76
N GLN A 39 14.22 -41.05 21.87
CA GLN A 39 15.03 -40.58 22.99
C GLN A 39 15.17 -41.64 24.07
N ASP A 40 16.33 -41.65 24.72
CA ASP A 40 16.57 -42.49 25.89
C ASP A 40 15.80 -41.97 27.12
N ASP A 41 15.59 -42.83 28.12
CA ASP A 41 14.87 -42.52 29.36
C ASP A 41 15.52 -41.38 30.17
N ASN A 42 16.84 -41.18 30.04
CA ASN A 42 17.60 -40.15 30.73
C ASN A 42 17.60 -38.80 29.97
N ALA A 43 16.44 -38.27 29.57
CA ALA A 43 16.34 -37.02 28.83
C ALA A 43 16.44 -35.76 29.74
N ILE A 44 17.43 -34.90 29.47
CA ILE A 44 17.60 -33.62 30.18
C ILE A 44 16.88 -32.52 29.39
N LEU A 45 15.69 -32.15 29.88
CA LEU A 45 14.89 -31.07 29.31
C LEU A 45 15.57 -29.73 29.58
N GLU A 46 15.67 -28.91 28.53
CA GLU A 46 16.17 -27.55 28.64
C GLU A 46 15.09 -26.57 28.17
N PRO A 47 14.93 -25.44 28.87
CA PRO A 47 14.02 -24.39 28.43
C PRO A 47 14.55 -23.66 27.19
N ILE A 48 13.68 -23.39 26.22
CA ILE A 48 13.98 -22.54 25.08
C ILE A 48 13.53 -21.11 25.42
N VAL A 49 14.50 -20.24 25.67
CA VAL A 49 14.27 -18.86 26.11
C VAL A 49 14.69 -17.91 25.00
N PHE A 50 13.79 -17.00 24.64
CA PHE A 50 14.10 -15.89 23.76
C PHE A 50 14.52 -14.71 24.65
N GLU A 51 15.72 -14.20 24.44
CA GLU A 51 16.26 -13.04 25.13
C GLU A 51 15.99 -11.81 24.25
N ASP A 52 15.25 -10.83 24.79
CA ASP A 52 14.82 -9.63 24.06
C ASP A 52 14.14 -9.90 22.70
N GLY A 53 13.44 -11.03 22.60
CA GLY A 53 12.75 -11.47 21.38
C GLY A 53 13.61 -12.27 20.40
N PHE A 54 14.91 -12.46 20.68
CA PHE A 54 15.82 -13.23 19.85
C PHE A 54 16.23 -14.55 20.50
N LEU A 55 16.46 -15.57 19.67
CA LEU A 55 17.03 -16.85 20.09
C LEU A 55 18.21 -17.16 19.15
N SER A 56 19.43 -17.13 19.69
CA SER A 56 20.62 -17.53 18.94
C SER A 56 20.86 -19.02 19.14
N VAL A 57 20.76 -19.79 18.06
CA VAL A 57 20.98 -21.24 18.09
C VAL A 57 22.35 -21.55 17.48
N PRO A 58 23.29 -22.07 18.27
CA PRO A 58 24.62 -22.36 17.76
C PRO A 58 24.61 -23.59 16.83
N LYS A 59 25.53 -23.60 15.86
CA LYS A 59 25.66 -24.70 14.88
C LYS A 59 25.92 -26.07 15.52
N ASN A 60 26.52 -26.09 16.70
CA ASN A 60 26.84 -27.30 17.46
C ASN A 60 25.62 -27.94 18.16
N ASN A 61 24.43 -27.34 18.07
CA ASN A 61 23.19 -27.86 18.64
C ASN A 61 22.17 -28.21 17.53
N PRO A 62 22.43 -29.27 16.74
CA PRO A 62 21.56 -29.64 15.61
C PRO A 62 20.17 -30.10 16.07
N VAL A 63 20.06 -30.59 17.30
CA VAL A 63 18.80 -31.05 17.89
C VAL A 63 17.85 -29.87 18.11
N LEU A 64 18.35 -28.75 18.64
CA LEU A 64 17.54 -27.55 18.82
C LEU A 64 17.13 -26.95 17.47
N GLN A 65 18.02 -26.91 16.48
CA GLN A 65 17.69 -26.45 15.13
C GLN A 65 16.59 -27.30 14.50
N LYS A 66 16.74 -28.64 14.53
CA LYS A 66 15.73 -29.56 14.01
C LYS A 66 14.41 -29.43 14.77
N PHE A 67 14.46 -29.30 16.10
CA PHE A 67 13.26 -29.07 16.92
C PHE A 67 12.52 -27.79 16.51
N LEU A 68 13.23 -26.67 16.36
CA LEU A 68 12.62 -25.38 16.00
C LEU A 68 12.04 -25.39 14.58
N ASN A 69 12.66 -26.10 13.64
CA ASN A 69 12.15 -26.22 12.28
C ASN A 69 10.87 -27.06 12.20
N LEU A 70 10.75 -28.09 13.04
CA LEU A 70 9.58 -28.98 13.08
C LEU A 70 8.47 -28.48 14.00
N HIS A 71 8.78 -27.53 14.88
CA HIS A 71 7.87 -27.10 15.92
C HIS A 71 6.70 -26.31 15.32
N PRO A 72 5.43 -26.61 15.69
CA PRO A 72 4.23 -26.09 15.04
C PRO A 72 4.01 -24.58 15.20
N GLY A 73 4.80 -23.95 16.08
CA GLY A 73 4.86 -22.50 16.27
C GLY A 73 5.68 -21.73 15.23
N ILE A 74 6.42 -22.40 14.34
CA ILE A 74 7.19 -21.71 13.29
C ILE A 74 6.24 -20.95 12.33
N GLY A 75 6.59 -19.71 11.99
CA GLY A 75 5.78 -18.79 11.18
C GLY A 75 4.57 -18.18 11.90
N LYS A 76 4.27 -18.59 13.14
CA LYS A 76 3.17 -18.04 13.95
C LYS A 76 3.66 -17.35 15.22
N ILE A 77 4.54 -18.02 15.95
CA ILE A 77 5.10 -17.59 17.24
C ILE A 77 6.51 -17.02 17.05
N TYR A 78 7.29 -17.62 16.15
CA TYR A 78 8.62 -17.17 15.80
C TYR A 78 8.91 -17.56 14.34
N GLU A 79 9.89 -16.91 13.74
CA GLU A 79 10.41 -17.24 12.42
C GLU A 79 11.93 -17.16 12.42
N GLU A 80 12.54 -17.79 11.42
CA GLU A 80 13.97 -17.66 11.19
C GLU A 80 14.28 -16.27 10.65
N VAL A 81 15.23 -15.58 11.28
CA VAL A 81 15.68 -14.26 10.82
C VAL A 81 16.36 -14.44 9.47
N ASN A 82 15.75 -13.86 8.43
CA ASN A 82 16.31 -13.84 7.08
C ASN A 82 16.64 -12.40 6.70
N THR A 83 17.87 -12.00 6.99
CA THR A 83 18.37 -10.63 6.74
C THR A 83 18.30 -10.24 5.26
N GLU A 84 18.45 -11.21 4.35
CA GLU A 84 18.38 -10.96 2.90
C GLU A 84 16.94 -10.66 2.46
N LYS A 85 15.97 -11.44 2.96
CA LYS A 85 14.55 -11.22 2.69
C LYS A 85 14.08 -9.88 3.25
N ASP A 86 14.52 -9.54 4.47
CA ASP A 86 14.12 -8.29 5.12
C ASP A 86 14.77 -7.08 4.43
N ALA A 87 16.06 -7.15 4.10
CA ALA A 87 16.72 -6.13 3.29
C ALA A 87 16.04 -5.94 1.93
N SER A 88 15.59 -7.03 1.28
CA SER A 88 14.87 -6.93 0.00
C SER A 88 13.54 -6.16 0.12
N LYS A 89 12.80 -6.34 1.23
CA LYS A 89 11.58 -5.56 1.50
C LYS A 89 11.88 -4.09 1.78
N GLU A 90 12.94 -3.83 2.53
CA GLU A 90 13.39 -2.45 2.81
C GLU A 90 13.79 -1.74 1.51
N VAL A 91 14.57 -2.40 0.65
CA VAL A 91 14.94 -1.89 -0.68
C VAL A 91 13.70 -1.60 -1.51
N ALA A 92 12.74 -2.52 -1.60
CA ALA A 92 11.51 -2.29 -2.35
C ALA A 92 10.71 -1.08 -1.83
N SER A 93 10.69 -0.86 -0.51
CA SER A 93 10.08 0.33 0.09
C SER A 93 10.85 1.61 -0.25
N LEU A 94 12.18 1.57 -0.26
CA LEU A 94 13.03 2.71 -0.63
C LEU A 94 12.87 3.06 -2.11
N ASP A 95 12.84 2.06 -2.99
CA ASP A 95 12.64 2.24 -4.42
C ASP A 95 11.28 2.88 -4.69
N SER A 96 10.22 2.38 -4.06
CA SER A 96 8.87 2.96 -4.19
C SER A 96 8.81 4.43 -3.73
N GLN A 97 9.50 4.77 -2.63
CA GLN A 97 9.61 6.16 -2.16
C GLN A 97 10.35 7.05 -3.15
N LEU A 98 11.47 6.55 -3.70
CA LEU A 98 12.27 7.27 -4.66
C LEU A 98 11.49 7.54 -5.95
N ASP A 99 10.80 6.52 -6.47
CA ASP A 99 9.97 6.64 -7.68
C ASP A 99 8.86 7.68 -7.49
N ALA A 100 8.17 7.64 -6.34
CA ALA A 100 7.14 8.62 -6.01
C ALA A 100 7.71 10.06 -5.91
N GLU A 101 8.89 10.24 -5.30
CA GLU A 101 9.54 11.55 -5.21
C GLU A 101 10.00 12.07 -6.57
N ILE A 102 10.53 11.20 -7.44
CA ILE A 102 10.91 11.54 -8.81
C ILE A 102 9.68 11.97 -9.59
N ALA A 103 8.60 11.18 -9.54
CA ALA A 103 7.34 11.51 -10.20
C ALA A 103 6.80 12.87 -9.71
N ALA A 104 6.74 13.08 -8.40
CA ALA A 104 6.32 14.35 -7.81
C ALA A 104 7.21 15.55 -8.21
N LYS A 105 8.50 15.32 -8.46
CA LYS A 105 9.43 16.33 -8.93
C LYS A 105 9.17 16.74 -10.37
N GLU A 106 8.78 15.80 -11.23
CA GLU A 106 8.54 15.99 -12.66
C GLU A 106 7.17 16.59 -12.98
N LEU A 107 6.22 16.56 -12.04
CA LEU A 107 4.90 17.15 -12.23
C LEU A 107 4.94 18.66 -12.52
N GLU A 108 4.13 19.07 -13.49
CA GLU A 108 3.84 20.48 -13.75
C GLU A 108 3.01 21.10 -12.63
N ILE A 109 3.14 22.41 -12.45
CA ILE A 109 2.49 23.14 -11.34
C ILE A 109 0.97 22.95 -11.33
N ASP A 110 0.36 22.88 -12.50
CA ASP A 110 -1.08 22.70 -12.63
C ASP A 110 -1.57 21.35 -12.11
N MET A 111 -0.79 20.28 -12.34
CA MET A 111 -1.12 18.95 -11.81
C MET A 111 -0.89 18.90 -10.30
N ILE A 112 0.16 19.57 -9.82
CA ILE A 112 0.43 19.74 -8.38
C ILE A 112 -0.73 20.46 -7.69
N GLU A 113 -1.29 21.51 -8.29
CA GLU A 113 -2.45 22.22 -7.75
C GLU A 113 -3.69 21.33 -7.68
N ASN A 114 -3.94 20.50 -8.70
CA ASN A 114 -5.07 19.57 -8.72
C ASN A 114 -4.94 18.52 -7.61
N ILE A 115 -3.76 17.91 -7.49
CA ILE A 115 -3.45 16.93 -6.44
C ILE A 115 -3.58 17.58 -5.06
N ALA A 116 -2.96 18.74 -4.86
CA ALA A 116 -3.03 19.44 -3.58
C ALA A 116 -4.48 19.80 -3.21
N ARG A 117 -5.34 20.07 -4.18
CA ARG A 117 -6.74 20.39 -3.94
C ARG A 117 -7.57 19.17 -3.57
N LEU A 118 -7.22 18.00 -4.12
CA LEU A 118 -7.80 16.73 -3.69
C LEU A 118 -7.42 16.42 -2.24
N LEU A 119 -6.16 16.64 -1.87
CA LEU A 119 -5.63 16.33 -0.54
C LEU A 119 -6.00 17.35 0.55
N MET A 120 -5.96 18.65 0.23
CA MET A 120 -6.04 19.76 1.19
C MET A 120 -7.29 20.63 0.98
N GLY A 121 -8.05 20.42 -0.10
CA GLY A 121 -9.27 21.19 -0.39
C GLY A 121 -9.01 22.64 -0.74
N SER A 122 -9.83 23.55 -0.19
CA SER A 122 -9.83 24.98 -0.53
C SER A 122 -8.67 25.79 0.06
N THR A 123 -7.82 25.21 0.90
CA THR A 123 -6.66 25.94 1.47
C THR A 123 -5.56 26.18 0.46
N VAL A 124 -5.56 25.43 -0.65
CA VAL A 124 -4.59 25.54 -1.75
C VAL A 124 -4.51 26.94 -2.32
N ASP A 125 -5.63 27.67 -2.39
CA ASP A 125 -5.69 29.01 -3.00
C ASP A 125 -4.92 30.08 -2.21
N LYS A 126 -4.47 29.75 -1.00
CA LYS A 126 -3.65 30.62 -0.14
C LYS A 126 -2.17 30.27 -0.14
N LEU A 127 -1.79 29.15 -0.75
CA LEU A 127 -0.43 28.64 -0.75
C LEU A 127 0.33 29.13 -1.99
N THR A 128 1.62 29.36 -1.80
CA THR A 128 2.53 29.65 -2.91
C THR A 128 2.86 28.38 -3.69
N SER A 129 3.29 28.52 -4.94
CA SER A 129 3.72 27.38 -5.77
C SER A 129 4.87 26.58 -5.15
N SER A 130 5.76 27.23 -4.40
CA SER A 130 6.84 26.56 -3.67
C SER A 130 6.31 25.74 -2.48
N GLU A 131 5.30 26.24 -1.76
CA GLU A 131 4.67 25.49 -0.66
C GLU A 131 3.92 24.28 -1.18
N LEU A 132 3.16 24.43 -2.28
CA LEU A 132 2.45 23.31 -2.91
C LEU A 132 3.42 22.20 -3.38
N ARG A 133 4.51 22.58 -4.06
CA ARG A 133 5.55 21.62 -4.47
C ARG A 133 6.17 20.89 -3.28
N ARG A 134 6.43 21.61 -2.19
CA ARG A 134 6.98 21.01 -0.97
C ARG A 134 5.99 20.00 -0.39
N ASP A 135 4.74 20.41 -0.22
CA ASP A 135 3.73 19.62 0.50
C ASP A 135 3.35 18.37 -0.30
N VAL A 136 3.22 18.47 -1.64
CA VAL A 136 2.98 17.30 -2.50
C VAL A 136 4.17 16.33 -2.50
N ARG A 137 5.41 16.81 -2.49
CA ARG A 137 6.59 15.93 -2.39
C ARG A 137 6.68 15.23 -1.03
N LEU A 138 6.37 15.95 0.05
CA LEU A 138 6.31 15.34 1.38
C LEU A 138 5.24 14.25 1.44
N TYR A 139 4.08 14.49 0.83
CA TYR A 139 3.02 13.49 0.71
C TYR A 139 3.48 12.27 -0.09
N ALA A 140 4.09 12.47 -1.27
CA ALA A 140 4.60 11.40 -2.12
C ALA A 140 5.61 10.50 -1.38
N ARG A 141 6.51 11.09 -0.59
CA ARG A 141 7.46 10.33 0.23
C ARG A 141 6.79 9.52 1.34
N GLN A 142 5.76 10.08 1.99
CA GLN A 142 5.06 9.43 3.09
C GLN A 142 4.11 8.32 2.62
N ASN A 143 3.50 8.50 1.44
CA ASN A 143 2.49 7.60 0.88
C ASN A 143 2.82 7.27 -0.59
N PRO A 144 3.95 6.58 -0.87
CA PRO A 144 4.46 6.44 -2.24
C PRO A 144 3.55 5.67 -3.17
N VAL A 145 3.02 4.52 -2.71
CA VAL A 145 2.15 3.66 -3.52
C VAL A 145 0.86 4.40 -3.87
N GLU A 146 0.19 4.97 -2.87
CA GLU A 146 -1.05 5.73 -3.06
C GLU A 146 -0.83 6.97 -3.95
N PHE A 147 0.30 7.65 -3.79
CA PHE A 147 0.63 8.80 -4.64
C PHE A 147 0.83 8.39 -6.10
N LEU A 148 1.59 7.32 -6.37
CA LEU A 148 1.80 6.81 -7.72
C LEU A 148 0.48 6.38 -8.38
N GLU A 149 -0.38 5.65 -7.65
CA GLU A 149 -1.71 5.28 -8.13
C GLU A 149 -2.57 6.51 -8.46
N MET A 150 -2.52 7.54 -7.60
CA MET A 150 -3.31 8.76 -7.78
C MET A 150 -2.89 9.58 -9.00
N ILE A 151 -1.59 9.70 -9.29
CA ILE A 151 -1.13 10.49 -10.46
C ILE A 151 -1.37 9.78 -11.80
N ASP A 152 -1.47 8.44 -11.75
CA ASP A 152 -1.81 7.61 -12.89
C ASP A 152 -3.33 7.53 -13.14
N ASP A 153 -4.16 7.90 -12.16
CA ASP A 153 -5.61 7.93 -12.30
C ASP A 153 -6.06 8.97 -13.37
N PRO A 154 -6.69 8.54 -14.48
CA PRO A 154 -7.22 9.44 -15.50
C PRO A 154 -8.21 10.46 -14.94
N MET A 155 -8.96 10.10 -13.89
CA MET A 155 -9.97 10.95 -13.27
C MET A 155 -9.34 12.21 -12.68
N VAL A 156 -8.15 12.13 -12.08
CA VAL A 156 -7.45 13.29 -11.52
C VAL A 156 -7.12 14.30 -12.62
N ARG A 157 -6.68 13.82 -13.80
CA ARG A 157 -6.44 14.69 -14.97
C ARG A 157 -7.73 15.33 -15.48
N LEU A 158 -8.81 14.55 -15.56
CA LEU A 158 -10.12 15.05 -16.01
C LEU A 158 -10.74 16.06 -15.04
N GLN A 159 -10.52 15.91 -13.74
CA GLN A 159 -10.92 16.90 -12.71
C GLN A 159 -10.15 18.20 -12.87
N GLY A 160 -8.84 18.13 -13.11
CA GLY A 160 -8.04 19.30 -13.43
C GLY A 160 -8.54 20.04 -14.67
N LEU A 161 -8.79 19.31 -15.76
CA LEU A 161 -9.30 19.87 -17.01
C LEU A 161 -10.68 20.52 -16.83
N ALA A 162 -11.61 19.82 -16.17
CA ALA A 162 -12.95 20.31 -15.89
C ALA A 162 -12.93 21.61 -15.10
N LYS A 163 -12.12 21.65 -14.03
CA LYS A 163 -11.98 22.83 -13.19
C LYS A 163 -11.39 24.01 -13.97
N LYS A 164 -10.28 23.81 -14.69
CA LYS A 164 -9.69 24.87 -15.52
C LYS A 164 -10.68 25.40 -16.57
N ALA A 165 -11.47 24.53 -17.19
CA ALA A 165 -12.48 24.94 -18.17
C ALA A 165 -13.58 25.82 -17.55
N LEU A 166 -13.95 25.58 -16.28
CA LEU A 166 -14.87 26.42 -15.52
C LEU A 166 -14.22 27.75 -15.11
N ASP A 167 -13.01 27.72 -14.58
CA ASP A 167 -12.28 28.91 -14.10
C ASP A 167 -11.96 29.88 -15.25
N SER A 168 -11.59 29.34 -16.42
CA SER A 168 -11.35 30.11 -17.66
C SER A 168 -12.65 30.57 -18.36
N LYS A 169 -13.83 30.25 -17.80
CA LYS A 169 -15.15 30.56 -18.37
C LYS A 169 -15.39 30.00 -19.77
N ILE A 170 -14.67 28.96 -20.17
CA ILE A 170 -14.98 28.16 -21.38
C ILE A 170 -16.27 27.38 -21.14
N LEU A 171 -16.40 26.84 -19.93
CA LEU A 171 -17.64 26.31 -19.37
C LEU A 171 -18.19 27.31 -18.35
N THR A 172 -19.52 27.41 -18.29
CA THR A 172 -20.21 28.29 -17.34
C THR A 172 -21.34 27.55 -16.67
N LEU A 173 -21.50 27.81 -15.38
CA LEU A 173 -22.59 27.27 -14.59
C LEU A 173 -23.82 28.17 -14.71
N ARG A 174 -25.00 27.56 -14.81
CA ARG A 174 -26.31 28.24 -14.85
C ARG A 174 -27.30 27.53 -13.96
N ASN A 175 -28.43 28.18 -13.70
CA ASN A 175 -29.54 27.64 -12.92
C ASN A 175 -29.12 27.22 -11.49
N GLY A 176 -28.28 28.03 -10.84
CA GLY A 176 -27.77 27.74 -9.49
C GLY A 176 -26.86 26.52 -9.47
N ASP A 177 -25.85 26.51 -10.35
CA ASP A 177 -24.82 25.46 -10.48
C ASP A 177 -25.31 24.06 -10.86
N ARG A 178 -26.56 23.94 -11.31
CA ARG A 178 -27.14 22.67 -11.79
C ARG A 178 -26.87 22.37 -13.24
N ASP A 179 -26.59 23.37 -14.06
CA ASP A 179 -26.38 23.16 -15.50
C ASP A 179 -25.03 23.69 -15.96
N VAL A 180 -24.29 22.86 -16.67
CA VAL A 180 -23.02 23.23 -17.30
C VAL A 180 -23.26 23.56 -18.77
N PHE A 181 -22.88 24.77 -19.18
CA PHE A 181 -23.03 25.27 -20.55
C PHE A 181 -21.68 25.61 -21.16
N PHE A 182 -21.55 25.39 -22.48
CA PHE A 182 -20.47 26.00 -23.23
C PHE A 182 -20.63 27.51 -23.28
N ASN A 183 -19.53 28.24 -23.17
CA ASN A 183 -19.49 29.70 -23.29
C ASN A 183 -18.49 30.10 -24.39
N LEU A 184 -18.72 29.57 -25.58
CA LEU A 184 -17.92 29.82 -26.77
C LEU A 184 -18.67 30.79 -27.68
N LYS A 185 -17.95 31.57 -28.51
CA LYS A 185 -18.56 32.53 -29.44
C LYS A 185 -19.65 31.89 -30.31
N ASN A 186 -19.43 30.66 -30.77
CA ASN A 186 -20.33 29.95 -31.69
C ASN A 186 -21.13 28.82 -31.02
N ASN A 187 -20.88 28.51 -29.74
CA ASN A 187 -21.56 27.43 -29.04
C ASN A 187 -21.90 27.84 -27.61
N LYS A 188 -23.21 27.96 -27.36
CA LYS A 188 -23.80 28.27 -26.05
C LYS A 188 -24.79 27.20 -25.59
N LYS A 189 -24.66 25.98 -26.15
CA LYS A 189 -25.55 24.86 -25.80
C LYS A 189 -25.23 24.33 -24.41
N LYS A 190 -26.23 23.71 -23.79
CA LYS A 190 -26.07 22.95 -22.55
C LYS A 190 -25.19 21.73 -22.84
N MET A 191 -24.22 21.48 -21.98
CA MET A 191 -23.36 20.30 -22.04
C MET A 191 -23.98 19.18 -21.22
N ILE A 192 -24.12 19.39 -19.90
CA ILE A 192 -24.69 18.42 -18.97
C ILE A 192 -25.51 19.09 -17.88
N THR A 193 -26.31 18.29 -17.18
CA THR A 193 -26.91 18.65 -15.89
C THR A 193 -26.09 17.99 -14.79
N VAL A 194 -25.74 18.73 -13.74
CA VAL A 194 -25.03 18.23 -12.57
C VAL A 194 -26.01 17.41 -11.72
N PRO A 195 -25.71 16.14 -11.41
CA PRO A 195 -26.49 15.34 -10.47
C PRO A 195 -26.57 16.01 -9.08
N PHE A 196 -27.64 15.75 -8.32
CA PHE A 196 -27.86 16.41 -7.03
C PHE A 196 -26.76 16.17 -6.00
N ASP A 197 -26.08 15.02 -6.08
CA ASP A 197 -25.07 14.59 -5.11
C ASP A 197 -23.62 14.86 -5.58
N GLU A 198 -23.44 15.59 -6.69
CA GLU A 198 -22.12 15.83 -7.26
C GLU A 198 -21.77 17.32 -7.36
N THR A 199 -20.45 17.60 -7.30
CA THR A 199 -19.95 18.93 -7.64
C THR A 199 -19.90 19.11 -9.16
N PRO A 200 -20.02 20.35 -9.68
CA PRO A 200 -19.96 20.58 -11.12
C PRO A 200 -18.66 20.09 -11.76
N ALA A 201 -17.52 20.22 -11.08
CA ALA A 201 -16.25 19.71 -11.59
C ALA A 201 -16.26 18.18 -11.70
N SER A 202 -16.75 17.47 -10.68
CA SER A 202 -16.87 16.01 -10.68
C SER A 202 -17.79 15.50 -11.80
N ALA A 203 -18.96 16.12 -11.96
CA ALA A 203 -19.93 15.73 -12.98
C ALA A 203 -19.38 15.95 -14.40
N VAL A 204 -18.63 17.04 -14.61
CA VAL A 204 -17.95 17.29 -15.89
C VAL A 204 -16.88 16.24 -16.13
N SER A 205 -16.03 15.91 -15.15
CA SER A 205 -14.98 14.90 -15.30
C SER A 205 -15.54 13.52 -15.64
N ALA A 206 -16.58 13.09 -14.93
CA ALA A 206 -17.28 11.83 -15.22
C ALA A 206 -17.86 11.81 -16.64
N PHE A 207 -18.44 12.94 -17.08
CA PHE A 207 -18.94 13.06 -18.44
C PHE A 207 -17.81 12.98 -19.48
N LEU A 208 -16.69 13.67 -19.27
CA LEU A 208 -15.54 13.64 -20.19
C LEU A 208 -14.91 12.26 -20.33
N GLN A 209 -15.06 11.39 -19.33
CA GLN A 209 -14.61 10.00 -19.37
C GLN A 209 -15.52 9.11 -20.24
N SER A 210 -16.79 9.47 -20.41
CA SER A 210 -17.74 8.70 -21.23
C SER A 210 -17.44 8.79 -22.72
N ASP A 211 -17.90 7.81 -23.51
CA ASP A 211 -17.71 7.77 -24.97
C ASP A 211 -18.20 9.05 -25.66
N GLU A 212 -19.29 9.64 -25.16
CA GLU A 212 -19.86 10.90 -25.67
C GLU A 212 -19.01 12.13 -25.31
N GLY A 213 -18.26 12.05 -24.21
CA GLY A 213 -17.44 13.14 -23.68
C GLY A 213 -16.01 13.20 -24.25
N VAL A 214 -15.51 12.13 -24.88
CA VAL A 214 -14.12 12.07 -25.37
C VAL A 214 -13.81 13.15 -26.42
N GLU A 215 -14.73 13.44 -27.34
CA GLU A 215 -14.54 14.51 -28.32
C GLU A 215 -14.52 15.89 -27.67
N ILE A 216 -15.34 16.09 -26.64
CA ILE A 216 -15.42 17.33 -25.87
C ILE A 216 -14.16 17.51 -25.03
N MET A 217 -13.62 16.43 -24.45
CA MET A 217 -12.36 16.42 -23.70
C MET A 217 -11.22 16.96 -24.57
N LYS A 218 -11.00 16.37 -25.75
CA LYS A 218 -9.96 16.81 -26.70
C LYS A 218 -10.14 18.27 -27.14
N MET A 219 -11.38 18.72 -27.23
CA MET A 219 -11.71 20.09 -27.59
C MET A 219 -11.41 21.08 -26.46
N LEU A 220 -11.69 20.70 -25.21
CA LEU A 220 -11.37 21.49 -24.03
C LEU A 220 -9.86 21.57 -23.80
N GLU A 221 -9.11 20.47 -23.95
CA GLU A 221 -7.64 20.47 -23.82
C GLU A 221 -6.98 21.50 -24.74
N LYS A 222 -7.44 21.59 -25.99
CA LYS A 222 -6.95 22.56 -26.99
C LYS A 222 -7.32 24.02 -26.71
N LYS A 223 -8.28 24.27 -25.81
CA LYS A 223 -8.77 25.62 -25.50
C LYS A 223 -8.30 26.12 -24.14
N VAL A 224 -8.02 25.20 -23.23
CA VAL A 224 -7.55 25.46 -21.87
C VAL A 224 -6.03 25.69 -21.87
N ASN A 225 -5.29 25.02 -22.75
CA ASN A 225 -3.89 25.29 -23.05
C ASN A 225 -3.76 26.37 -24.14
#